data_AF-A0A350PC30-F1
#
_entry.id   AF-A0A350PC30-F1
#
_cell.length_a   1.000
_cell.length_b   1.000
_cell.length_c   1.000
_cell.angle_alpha   90.00
_cell.angle_beta   90.00
_cell.angle_gamma   90.00
#
_symmetry.space_group_name_H-M   'P 1'
#
loop_
_entity.id
_entity.type
_entity.pdbx_description
1 polymer ?
#
loop_
_entity_poly.entity_id
_entity_poly.type
_entity_poly.pdbx_seq_one_letter_code
_entity_poly.pdbx_strand_id
1 'polypeptide(L)'
;FSGSLFSQENDKIVSAFIEDENTISVKFAGEVDEDHHLKIELYNDSDRITKVPFRVSTTEYSIKTNIKLDFTKKYIVKVGDSGKQAQPHWKAFDKLYTYEGELGSFYNWNKTDFKLWAPLASKVVLNLYEKGLDEEPYETIELGRKDKGVWHTSVPGNLKGKYYTYSITNYGLTKEVMDPYAKSMAETVRETFFTPRGAIVDQSSTGPSLDYAQIEGYEKREDAIIWEAHVWDITVDPDIQTKAPYGTYDAFSERLDYIKDLGITHIQLLPVL
;
A
#
# COMPACT_ATOMS: atom_id res chain seq x y z
N PHE A 1 -12.40 9.88 58.16
CA PHE A 1 -11.70 10.30 56.94
C PHE A 1 -11.53 9.09 56.03
N SER A 2 -12.57 8.80 55.23
CA SER A 2 -12.52 7.77 54.19
C SER A 2 -11.72 8.33 53.02
N GLY A 3 -10.48 7.86 52.88
CA GLY A 3 -9.64 8.19 51.72
C GLY A 3 -10.32 7.69 50.46
N SER A 4 -10.65 8.61 49.56
CA SER A 4 -11.04 8.29 48.20
C SER A 4 -9.92 7.49 47.55
N LEU A 5 -10.26 6.29 47.09
CA LEU A 5 -9.51 5.60 46.04
C LEU A 5 -9.51 6.53 44.82
N PHE A 6 -8.49 7.39 44.72
CA PHE A 6 -8.19 8.06 43.47
C PHE A 6 -7.89 6.94 42.46
N SER A 7 -8.81 6.72 41.51
CA SER A 7 -8.46 6.04 40.28
C SER A 7 -7.22 6.75 39.74
N GLN A 8 -6.12 6.03 39.55
CA GLN A 8 -4.98 6.60 38.84
C GLN A 8 -5.50 7.13 37.50
N GLU A 9 -5.49 8.45 37.34
CA GLU A 9 -5.80 9.08 36.05
C GLU A 9 -4.90 8.42 35.01
N ASN A 10 -5.52 7.83 34.00
CA ASN A 10 -4.79 7.13 32.97
C ASN A 10 -4.59 8.08 31.80
N ASP A 11 -3.60 8.96 31.94
CA ASP A 11 -3.18 9.96 30.95
C ASP A 11 -2.64 9.34 29.66
N LYS A 12 -2.56 8.00 29.59
CA LYS A 12 -2.09 7.27 28.43
C LYS A 12 -3.06 7.44 27.27
N ILE A 13 -2.57 8.11 26.23
CA ILE A 13 -3.29 8.26 24.96
C ILE A 13 -3.24 6.93 24.17
N VAL A 14 -4.42 6.34 23.92
CA VAL A 14 -4.59 5.13 23.12
C VAL A 14 -4.57 5.45 21.63
N SER A 15 -5.25 6.51 21.21
CA SER A 15 -5.27 6.94 19.81
C SER A 15 -5.52 8.43 19.70
N ALA A 16 -5.03 9.01 18.61
CA ALA A 16 -5.37 10.35 18.19
C ALA A 16 -5.59 10.33 16.68
N PHE A 17 -6.74 10.79 16.20
CA PHE A 17 -7.06 10.81 14.77
C PHE A 17 -7.47 12.18 14.28
N ILE A 18 -6.95 12.59 13.12
CA ILE A 18 -7.43 13.77 12.39
C ILE A 18 -8.71 13.36 11.65
N GLU A 19 -9.85 13.83 12.15
CA GLU A 19 -11.18 13.48 11.65
C GLU A 19 -11.63 14.33 10.46
N ASP A 20 -11.11 15.56 10.38
CA ASP A 20 -11.34 16.50 9.29
C ASP A 20 -10.26 17.59 9.29
N GLU A 21 -10.48 18.63 8.49
CA GLU A 21 -9.54 19.74 8.32
C GLU A 21 -9.34 20.60 9.60
N ASN A 22 -10.10 20.38 10.67
CA ASN A 22 -10.05 21.20 11.88
C ASN A 22 -10.23 20.41 13.19
N THR A 23 -10.36 19.08 13.13
CA THR A 23 -10.76 18.27 14.29
C THR A 23 -9.82 17.10 14.49
N ILE A 24 -9.37 16.90 15.73
CA ILE A 24 -8.63 15.71 16.17
C ILE A 24 -9.40 15.01 17.29
N SER A 25 -9.77 13.75 17.10
CA SER A 25 -10.28 12.88 18.18
C SER A 25 -9.12 12.31 18.98
N VAL A 26 -9.29 12.15 20.29
CA VAL A 26 -8.28 11.61 21.21
C VAL A 26 -8.95 10.66 22.19
N LYS A 27 -8.46 9.42 22.24
CA LYS A 27 -8.95 8.39 23.14
C LYS A 27 -7.91 8.03 24.19
N PHE A 28 -8.35 7.91 25.43
CA PHE A 28 -7.54 7.56 26.59
C PHE A 28 -7.74 6.10 26.99
N ALA A 29 -6.78 5.54 27.72
CA ALA A 29 -6.81 4.13 28.13
C ALA A 29 -7.77 3.85 29.30
N GLY A 30 -8.15 4.90 30.03
CA GLY A 30 -9.13 4.84 31.10
C GLY A 30 -9.97 6.11 31.15
N GLU A 31 -10.82 6.19 32.16
CA GLU A 31 -11.59 7.40 32.39
C GLU A 31 -10.68 8.55 32.81
N VAL A 32 -10.97 9.73 32.28
CA VAL A 32 -10.27 10.98 32.54
C VAL A 32 -11.25 11.99 33.14
N ASP A 33 -10.76 12.90 33.97
CA ASP A 33 -11.55 13.90 34.68
C ASP A 33 -12.26 14.92 33.75
N GLU A 34 -13.20 15.70 34.30
CA GLU A 34 -13.89 16.77 33.55
C GLU A 34 -12.94 17.89 33.13
N ASP A 35 -11.94 18.17 33.96
CA ASP A 35 -10.94 19.21 33.73
C ASP A 35 -9.74 18.73 32.90
N HIS A 36 -9.77 17.47 32.42
CA HIS A 36 -8.67 16.89 31.65
C HIS A 36 -8.30 17.72 30.41
N HIS A 37 -9.30 18.39 29.84
CA HIS A 37 -9.16 19.29 28.70
C HIS A 37 -8.08 20.37 28.89
N LEU A 38 -7.81 20.80 30.13
CA LEU A 38 -6.77 21.78 30.48
C LEU A 38 -5.36 21.21 30.35
N LYS A 39 -5.19 19.89 30.52
CA LYS A 39 -3.91 19.17 30.45
C LYS A 39 -3.53 18.79 29.02
N ILE A 40 -4.49 18.76 28.10
CA ILE A 40 -4.23 18.42 26.71
C ILE A 40 -3.38 19.53 26.09
N GLU A 41 -2.33 19.17 25.35
CA GLU A 41 -1.51 20.04 24.50
C GLU A 41 -1.49 19.51 23.06
N LEU A 42 -1.40 20.40 22.08
CA LEU A 42 -1.36 20.05 20.65
C LEU A 42 -0.20 20.80 20.02
N TYR A 43 0.65 20.07 19.31
CA TYR A 43 1.82 20.60 18.65
C TYR A 43 1.80 20.23 17.17
N ASN A 44 2.29 21.13 16.32
CA ASN A 44 2.79 20.78 15.00
C ASN A 44 4.31 20.89 15.04
N ASP A 45 4.99 19.76 14.95
CA ASP A 45 6.41 19.64 15.30
C ASP A 45 6.70 20.24 16.70
N SER A 46 7.36 21.39 16.76
CA SER A 46 7.71 22.09 18.01
C SER A 46 6.74 23.23 18.36
N ASP A 47 5.87 23.64 17.42
CA ASP A 47 5.00 24.80 17.58
C ASP A 47 3.70 24.40 18.25
N ARG A 48 3.39 25.05 19.39
CA ARG A 48 2.14 24.82 20.11
C ARG A 48 0.97 25.44 19.35
N ILE A 49 -0.07 24.63 19.10
CA ILE A 49 -1.28 25.06 18.40
C ILE A 49 -2.36 25.43 19.41
N THR A 50 -3.02 26.57 19.17
CA THR A 50 -4.22 26.95 19.90
C THR A 50 -5.35 25.98 19.59
N LYS A 51 -6.05 25.53 20.62
CA LYS A 51 -7.07 24.50 20.50
C LYS A 51 -8.21 24.69 21.48
N VAL A 52 -9.36 24.11 21.14
CA VAL A 52 -10.54 24.07 21.97
C VAL A 52 -10.91 22.58 22.16
N PRO A 53 -10.40 21.93 23.22
CA PRO A 53 -10.78 20.56 23.55
C PRO A 53 -12.18 20.54 24.17
N PHE A 54 -13.02 19.61 23.74
CA PHE A 54 -14.33 19.35 24.32
C PHE A 54 -14.50 17.86 24.59
N ARG A 55 -15.09 17.55 25.74
CA ARG A 55 -15.29 16.17 26.19
C ARG A 55 -16.39 15.51 25.36
N VAL A 56 -16.12 14.34 24.82
CA VAL A 56 -17.08 13.51 24.08
C VAL A 56 -17.64 12.41 24.98
N SER A 57 -16.77 11.79 25.77
CA SER A 57 -17.14 10.77 26.77
C SER A 57 -16.17 10.77 27.95
N THR A 58 -16.33 9.84 28.89
CA THR A 58 -15.37 9.68 30.00
C THR A 58 -13.97 9.27 29.54
N THR A 59 -13.82 8.77 28.30
CA THR A 59 -12.54 8.28 27.74
C THR A 59 -12.09 9.02 26.48
N GLU A 60 -12.86 10.00 26.03
CA GLU A 60 -12.65 10.61 24.71
C GLU A 60 -12.85 12.13 24.73
N TYR A 61 -11.92 12.80 24.06
CA TYR A 61 -11.96 14.22 23.79
C TYR A 61 -11.88 14.46 22.29
N SER A 62 -12.52 15.54 21.85
CA SER A 62 -12.34 16.09 20.51
C SER A 62 -11.66 17.45 20.62
N ILE A 63 -10.69 17.71 19.76
CA ILE A 63 -9.89 18.91 19.73
C ILE A 63 -10.21 19.67 18.46
N LYS A 64 -10.87 20.83 18.61
CA LYS A 64 -11.07 21.75 17.49
C LYS A 64 -9.90 22.72 17.39
N THR A 65 -9.35 22.88 16.19
CA THR A 65 -8.22 23.77 15.92
C THR A 65 -8.69 25.07 15.27
N ASN A 66 -8.01 26.16 15.58
CA ASN A 66 -8.22 27.45 14.91
C ASN A 66 -7.52 27.55 13.55
N ILE A 67 -6.62 26.62 13.26
CA ILE A 67 -5.95 26.47 11.97
C ILE A 67 -6.54 25.29 11.20
N LYS A 68 -6.42 25.35 9.87
CA LYS A 68 -6.64 24.19 9.00
C LYS A 68 -5.47 23.22 9.14
N LEU A 69 -5.78 21.96 9.42
CA LEU A 69 -4.83 20.87 9.56
C LEU A 69 -4.34 20.42 8.18
N ASP A 70 -3.03 20.34 8.04
CA ASP A 70 -2.33 19.84 6.87
C ASP A 70 -1.87 18.41 7.15
N PHE A 71 -2.51 17.45 6.49
CA PHE A 71 -2.30 16.02 6.74
C PHE A 71 -0.85 15.57 6.48
N THR A 72 -0.08 16.35 5.70
CA THR A 72 1.36 16.09 5.45
C THR A 72 2.26 16.50 6.62
N LYS A 73 1.72 17.23 7.61
CA LYS A 73 2.45 17.68 8.80
C LYS A 73 2.23 16.78 10.00
N LYS A 74 3.19 16.81 10.92
CA LYS A 74 3.18 15.97 12.11
C LYS A 74 2.52 16.69 13.27
N TYR A 75 1.33 16.23 13.65
CA TYR A 75 0.63 16.71 14.84
C TYR A 75 0.83 15.77 16.01
N ILE A 76 1.20 16.30 17.18
CA ILE A 76 1.39 15.52 18.41
C ILE A 76 0.43 16.04 19.48
N VAL A 77 -0.45 15.16 19.95
CA VAL A 77 -1.25 15.39 21.16
C VAL A 77 -0.42 14.97 22.36
N LYS A 78 -0.34 15.82 23.38
CA LYS A 78 0.33 15.50 24.64
C LYS A 78 -0.60 15.70 25.84
N VAL A 79 -0.42 14.88 26.87
CA VAL A 79 -0.98 15.04 28.22
C VAL A 79 0.10 14.58 29.19
N GLY A 80 0.65 15.51 29.99
CA GLY A 80 1.80 15.23 30.84
C GLY A 80 2.97 14.66 30.02
N ASP A 81 3.47 13.49 30.43
CA ASP A 81 4.54 12.77 29.71
C ASP A 81 4.03 11.88 28.56
N SER A 82 2.71 11.72 28.41
CA SER A 82 2.11 10.94 27.32
C SER A 82 2.02 11.78 26.05
N GLY A 83 2.65 11.32 24.96
CA GLY A 83 2.57 11.95 23.65
C GLY A 83 2.16 10.95 22.57
N LYS A 84 1.25 11.33 21.68
CA LYS A 84 0.85 10.51 20.54
C LYS A 84 0.71 11.34 19.27
N GLN A 85 1.30 10.88 18.17
CA GLN A 85 1.09 11.48 16.86
C GLN A 85 -0.35 11.21 16.40
N ALA A 86 -1.04 12.27 16.00
CA ALA A 86 -2.35 12.14 15.36
C ALA A 86 -2.18 11.59 13.94
N GLN A 87 -2.94 10.55 13.62
CA GLN A 87 -2.96 9.95 12.29
C GLN A 87 -4.24 10.39 11.55
N PRO A 88 -4.24 10.54 10.23
CA PRO A 88 -5.48 10.70 9.48
C PRO A 88 -6.48 9.58 9.78
N HIS A 89 -7.72 9.92 10.11
CA HIS A 89 -8.79 8.92 10.13
C HIS A 89 -9.12 8.52 8.68
N TRP A 90 -9.31 7.23 8.42
CA TRP A 90 -9.49 6.72 7.04
C TRP A 90 -10.66 7.41 6.31
N LYS A 91 -11.77 7.70 6.99
CA LYS A 91 -12.92 8.41 6.38
C LYS A 91 -12.58 9.84 5.92
N ALA A 92 -11.80 10.55 6.75
CA ALA A 92 -11.34 11.90 6.43
C ALA A 92 -10.39 11.86 5.23
N PHE A 93 -9.51 10.85 5.26
CA PHE A 93 -8.49 10.62 4.26
C PHE A 93 -9.10 10.26 2.89
N ASP A 94 -10.04 9.33 2.85
CA ASP A 94 -10.77 8.95 1.64
C ASP A 94 -11.50 10.16 1.05
N LYS A 95 -12.28 10.89 1.87
CA LYS A 95 -13.01 12.08 1.42
C LYS A 95 -12.12 13.10 0.72
N LEU A 96 -10.88 13.28 1.18
CA LEU A 96 -9.95 14.26 0.64
C LEU A 96 -9.13 13.73 -0.53
N TYR A 97 -8.67 12.48 -0.45
CA TYR A 97 -7.60 11.93 -1.28
C TYR A 97 -7.99 10.74 -2.16
N THR A 98 -9.24 10.26 -2.14
CA THR A 98 -9.68 9.25 -3.12
C THR A 98 -9.38 9.73 -4.54
N TYR A 99 -8.75 8.85 -5.31
CA TYR A 99 -8.36 9.07 -6.69
C TYR A 99 -8.86 7.88 -7.53
N GLU A 100 -9.62 8.19 -8.58
CA GLU A 100 -10.28 7.19 -9.43
C GLU A 100 -9.52 6.94 -10.75
N GLY A 101 -8.43 7.69 -10.99
CA GLY A 101 -7.61 7.51 -12.18
C GLY A 101 -6.61 6.38 -12.03
N GLU A 102 -5.90 6.10 -13.12
CA GLU A 102 -4.93 5.01 -13.15
C GLU A 102 -3.63 5.34 -12.38
N LEU A 103 -3.05 4.30 -11.78
CA LEU A 103 -1.78 4.31 -11.02
C LEU A 103 -0.83 3.23 -11.53
N GLY A 104 0.47 3.43 -11.30
CA GLY A 104 1.55 2.54 -11.71
C GLY A 104 2.45 3.13 -12.78
N SER A 105 3.14 2.26 -13.51
CA SER A 105 3.97 2.60 -14.67
C SER A 105 3.25 2.29 -15.99
N PHE A 106 3.24 3.29 -16.89
CA PHE A 106 2.60 3.23 -18.20
C PHE A 106 3.65 3.42 -19.29
N TYR A 107 4.13 2.29 -19.81
CA TYR A 107 5.15 2.26 -20.84
C TYR A 107 4.57 2.55 -22.23
N ASN A 108 5.33 3.30 -23.02
CA ASN A 108 5.32 3.20 -24.47
C ASN A 108 6.76 3.38 -25.01
N TRP A 109 6.95 3.23 -26.32
CA TRP A 109 8.30 3.24 -26.91
C TRP A 109 9.07 4.56 -26.76
N ASN A 110 8.39 5.70 -26.54
CA ASN A 110 9.02 7.02 -26.46
C ASN A 110 9.12 7.60 -25.04
N LYS A 111 8.35 7.07 -24.08
CA LYS A 111 8.38 7.49 -22.68
C LYS A 111 7.71 6.47 -21.77
N THR A 112 7.95 6.59 -20.47
CA THR A 112 7.17 5.92 -19.43
C THR A 112 6.59 6.95 -18.46
N ASP A 113 5.29 6.89 -18.22
CA ASP A 113 4.60 7.69 -17.20
C ASP A 113 4.53 6.92 -15.88
N PHE A 114 4.89 7.57 -14.78
CA PHE A 114 4.89 6.99 -13.43
C PHE A 114 3.90 7.75 -12.56
N LYS A 115 2.92 7.05 -11.98
CA LYS A 115 1.90 7.65 -11.10
C LYS A 115 1.79 6.87 -9.80
N LEU A 116 2.06 7.53 -8.68
CA LEU A 116 2.00 6.94 -7.35
C LEU A 116 1.08 7.73 -6.44
N TRP A 117 0.15 7.05 -5.76
CA TRP A 117 -0.69 7.69 -4.74
C TRP A 117 0.01 7.65 -3.39
N ALA A 118 0.43 8.81 -2.90
CA ALA A 118 1.11 8.97 -1.61
C ALA A 118 0.76 10.34 -1.01
N PRO A 119 -0.50 10.55 -0.57
CA PRO A 119 -1.00 11.88 -0.20
C PRO A 119 -0.32 12.51 1.02
N LEU A 120 0.19 11.68 1.94
CA LEU A 120 0.92 12.11 3.13
C LEU A 120 2.40 12.43 2.86
N ALA A 121 2.91 12.07 1.69
CA ALA A 121 4.29 12.31 1.35
C ALA A 121 4.54 13.81 1.21
N SER A 122 5.69 14.24 1.71
CA SER A 122 6.25 15.57 1.41
C SER A 122 7.16 15.53 0.19
N LYS A 123 7.68 14.34 -0.16
CA LYS A 123 8.57 14.12 -1.30
C LYS A 123 8.46 12.66 -1.78
N VAL A 124 8.47 12.49 -3.10
CA VAL A 124 8.54 11.17 -3.76
C VAL A 124 9.62 11.24 -4.83
N VAL A 125 10.55 10.29 -4.80
CA VAL A 125 11.63 10.13 -5.78
C VAL A 125 11.49 8.76 -6.43
N LEU A 126 11.50 8.72 -7.76
CA LEU A 126 11.64 7.52 -8.56
C LEU A 126 13.12 7.16 -8.65
N ASN A 127 13.46 5.91 -8.35
CA ASN A 127 14.80 5.37 -8.52
C ASN A 127 14.77 4.39 -9.70
N LEU A 128 15.62 4.59 -10.71
CA LEU A 128 15.70 3.73 -11.90
C LEU A 128 16.97 2.88 -11.88
N TYR A 129 16.83 1.61 -12.23
CA TYR A 129 17.91 0.62 -12.22
C TYR A 129 18.06 -0.04 -13.58
N GLU A 130 19.31 -0.33 -13.94
CA GLU A 130 19.66 -0.95 -15.22
C GLU A 130 19.28 -2.44 -15.16
N LYS A 131 19.54 -3.08 -14.01
CA LYS A 131 19.20 -4.48 -13.72
C LYS A 131 18.47 -4.60 -12.39
N GLY A 132 17.75 -5.73 -12.25
CA GLY A 132 16.92 -6.00 -11.08
C GLY A 132 17.69 -6.11 -9.76
N LEU A 133 18.97 -6.49 -9.82
CA LEU A 133 19.83 -6.72 -8.66
C LEU A 133 20.93 -5.66 -8.44
N ASP A 134 20.94 -4.56 -9.21
CA ASP A 134 21.96 -3.51 -9.03
C ASP A 134 21.86 -2.89 -7.63
N GLU A 135 22.95 -2.60 -6.93
CA GLU A 135 22.85 -2.03 -5.58
C GLU A 135 22.28 -0.60 -5.58
N GLU A 136 22.67 0.20 -6.56
CA GLU A 136 22.35 1.63 -6.67
C GLU A 136 21.58 1.94 -7.95
N PRO A 137 20.66 2.93 -7.93
CA PRO A 137 20.00 3.39 -9.13
C PRO A 137 20.98 4.14 -10.04
N TYR A 138 20.84 3.97 -11.36
CA TYR A 138 21.60 4.77 -12.33
C TYR A 138 21.05 6.19 -12.47
N GLU A 139 19.78 6.40 -12.10
CA GLU A 139 19.11 7.69 -12.18
C GLU A 139 18.04 7.82 -11.09
N THR A 140 17.90 9.02 -10.52
CA THR A 140 16.85 9.35 -9.56
C THR A 140 16.11 10.61 -9.99
N ILE A 141 14.79 10.60 -9.89
CA ILE A 141 13.92 11.66 -10.43
C ILE A 141 12.87 12.02 -9.39
N GLU A 142 12.82 13.29 -8.98
CA GLU A 142 11.77 13.76 -8.09
C GLU A 142 10.44 13.90 -8.85
N LEU A 143 9.37 13.35 -8.30
CA LEU A 143 8.03 13.42 -8.89
C LEU A 143 7.36 14.74 -8.53
N GLY A 144 6.52 15.24 -9.43
CA GLY A 144 5.66 16.38 -9.17
C GLY A 144 4.37 15.95 -8.47
N ARG A 145 4.05 16.58 -7.34
CA ARG A 145 2.75 16.38 -6.67
C ARG A 145 1.61 16.96 -7.51
N LYS A 146 0.53 16.20 -7.64
CA LYS A 146 -0.72 16.51 -8.35
C LYS A 146 -1.89 16.49 -7.37
N ASP A 147 -3.10 16.63 -7.92
CA ASP A 147 -4.34 16.55 -7.15
C ASP A 147 -4.48 15.20 -6.43
N LYS A 148 -5.25 15.21 -5.35
CA LYS A 148 -5.56 14.00 -4.56
C LYS A 148 -4.34 13.26 -4.00
N GLY A 149 -3.17 13.90 -3.97
CA GLY A 149 -1.95 13.31 -3.44
C GLY A 149 -1.29 12.29 -4.37
N VAL A 150 -1.63 12.36 -5.66
CA VAL A 150 -0.93 11.62 -6.71
C VAL A 150 0.41 12.32 -7.01
N TRP A 151 1.45 11.54 -7.18
CA TRP A 151 2.78 11.97 -7.60
C TRP A 151 3.00 11.48 -9.02
N HIS A 152 3.51 12.35 -9.90
CA HIS A 152 3.65 12.05 -11.32
C HIS A 152 4.98 12.55 -11.89
N THR A 153 5.57 11.73 -12.75
CA THR A 153 6.64 12.14 -13.67
C THR A 153 6.51 11.39 -15.00
N SER A 154 7.07 11.95 -16.07
CA SER A 154 7.19 11.31 -17.37
C SER A 154 8.67 11.25 -17.74
N VAL A 155 9.19 10.04 -17.93
CA VAL A 155 10.60 9.84 -18.28
C VAL A 155 10.69 9.53 -19.78
N PRO A 156 11.40 10.34 -20.58
CA PRO A 156 11.54 10.12 -22.02
C PRO A 156 12.45 8.92 -22.30
N GLY A 157 12.24 8.29 -23.45
CA GLY A 157 13.00 7.15 -23.94
C GLY A 157 12.33 5.81 -23.69
N ASN A 158 12.94 4.77 -24.26
CA ASN A 158 12.49 3.40 -24.13
C ASN A 158 13.05 2.79 -22.84
N LEU A 159 12.21 2.65 -21.82
CA LEU A 159 12.57 2.04 -20.53
C LEU A 159 12.15 0.58 -20.40
N LYS A 160 11.73 -0.10 -21.48
CA LYS A 160 11.34 -1.51 -21.43
C LYS A 160 12.49 -2.35 -20.88
N GLY A 161 12.20 -3.18 -19.88
CA GLY A 161 13.17 -4.06 -19.23
C GLY A 161 14.02 -3.40 -18.15
N LYS A 162 13.81 -2.10 -17.86
CA LYS A 162 14.42 -1.42 -16.71
C LYS A 162 13.58 -1.64 -15.46
N TYR A 163 14.17 -1.37 -14.30
CA TYR A 163 13.54 -1.60 -13.00
C TYR A 163 13.43 -0.31 -12.20
N TYR A 164 12.52 -0.28 -11.24
CA TYR A 164 12.29 0.91 -10.43
C TYR A 164 11.73 0.64 -9.04
N THR A 165 11.96 1.61 -8.16
CA THR A 165 11.35 1.76 -6.83
C THR A 165 10.97 3.22 -6.58
N TYR A 166 10.30 3.48 -5.47
CA TYR A 166 10.04 4.83 -4.97
C TYR A 166 10.63 5.06 -3.60
N SER A 167 11.38 6.15 -3.43
CA SER A 167 11.74 6.70 -2.13
C SER A 167 10.69 7.72 -1.70
N ILE A 168 9.92 7.41 -0.66
CA ILE A 168 8.81 8.22 -0.15
C ILE A 168 9.18 8.81 1.20
N THR A 169 9.10 10.14 1.33
CA THR A 169 9.32 10.85 2.60
C THR A 169 7.98 11.20 3.25
N ASN A 170 7.66 10.58 4.39
CA ASN A 170 6.50 10.89 5.22
C ASN A 170 6.98 11.40 6.59
N TYR A 171 6.53 12.57 7.01
CA TYR A 171 6.88 13.15 8.32
C TYR A 171 8.41 13.18 8.58
N GLY A 172 9.20 13.47 7.55
CA GLY A 172 10.67 13.52 7.60
C GLY A 172 11.38 12.16 7.53
N LEU A 173 10.65 11.04 7.54
CA LEU A 173 11.22 9.70 7.37
C LEU A 173 11.09 9.24 5.92
N THR A 174 12.22 8.92 5.29
CA THR A 174 12.24 8.34 3.94
C THR A 174 12.27 6.81 4.02
N LYS A 175 11.42 6.16 3.22
CA LYS A 175 11.44 4.71 2.99
C LYS A 175 11.39 4.42 1.50
N GLU A 176 12.16 3.43 1.08
CA GLU A 176 12.04 2.86 -0.26
C GLU A 176 10.91 1.83 -0.28
N VAL A 177 10.10 1.85 -1.34
CA VAL A 177 8.98 0.92 -1.53
C VAL A 177 8.88 0.46 -2.98
N MET A 178 8.32 -0.74 -3.17
CA MET A 178 7.89 -1.23 -4.47
C MET A 178 6.59 -0.51 -4.88
N ASP A 179 6.41 -0.30 -6.18
CA ASP A 179 5.14 0.16 -6.72
C ASP A 179 4.04 -0.92 -6.52
N PRO A 180 2.97 -0.64 -5.78
CA PRO A 180 1.86 -1.60 -5.60
C PRO A 180 1.12 -1.91 -6.90
N TYR A 181 1.30 -1.09 -7.94
CA TYR A 181 0.74 -1.30 -9.28
C TYR A 181 1.79 -1.80 -10.29
N ALA A 182 2.99 -2.21 -9.84
CA ALA A 182 3.98 -2.84 -10.72
C ALA A 182 3.36 -4.02 -11.47
N LYS A 183 3.61 -4.09 -12.77
CA LYS A 183 3.01 -5.10 -13.66
C LYS A 183 3.90 -6.34 -13.84
N SER A 184 5.15 -6.23 -13.41
CA SER A 184 6.15 -7.27 -13.31
C SER A 184 7.22 -6.80 -12.32
N MET A 185 8.18 -7.64 -11.99
CA MET A 185 9.21 -7.34 -11.01
C MET A 185 10.55 -7.98 -11.34
N ALA A 186 11.61 -7.45 -10.71
CA ALA A 186 12.90 -8.10 -10.69
C ALA A 186 12.82 -9.46 -9.98
N GLU A 187 13.74 -10.37 -10.33
CA GLU A 187 13.95 -11.57 -9.53
C GLU A 187 14.24 -11.19 -8.08
N THR A 188 13.64 -11.92 -7.14
CA THR A 188 13.84 -11.72 -5.70
C THR A 188 14.19 -13.07 -5.08
N VAL A 189 15.36 -13.16 -4.47
CA VAL A 189 15.79 -14.33 -3.70
C VAL A 189 15.54 -14.10 -2.21
N ARG A 190 15.43 -15.17 -1.40
CA ARG A 190 15.19 -15.02 0.05
C ARG A 190 16.26 -14.19 0.77
N GLU A 191 17.46 -14.12 0.21
CA GLU A 191 18.60 -13.37 0.75
C GLU A 191 18.71 -11.94 0.18
N THR A 192 17.71 -11.46 -0.57
CA THR A 192 17.71 -10.09 -1.08
C THR A 192 17.43 -9.14 0.09
N PHE A 193 18.42 -8.32 0.45
CA PHE A 193 18.30 -7.35 1.56
C PHE A 193 17.71 -6.00 1.15
N PHE A 194 17.37 -5.83 -0.14
CA PHE A 194 16.80 -4.59 -0.68
C PHE A 194 15.33 -4.74 -1.05
N THR A 195 14.65 -3.61 -1.21
CA THR A 195 13.23 -3.53 -1.58
C THR A 195 12.98 -4.16 -2.96
N PRO A 196 12.04 -5.11 -3.11
CA PRO A 196 11.67 -5.65 -4.41
C PRO A 196 11.35 -4.55 -5.43
N ARG A 197 11.73 -4.75 -6.69
CA ARG A 197 11.67 -3.71 -7.72
C ARG A 197 10.62 -4.01 -8.75
N GLY A 198 9.83 -3.01 -9.11
CA GLY A 198 8.94 -3.10 -10.27
C GLY A 198 9.76 -3.16 -11.55
N ALA A 199 9.29 -3.91 -12.54
CA ALA A 199 9.85 -3.96 -13.89
C ALA A 199 8.95 -3.17 -14.85
N ILE A 200 9.58 -2.37 -15.72
CA ILE A 200 8.87 -1.62 -16.76
C ILE A 200 8.69 -2.54 -17.96
N VAL A 201 7.46 -2.96 -18.18
CA VAL A 201 7.11 -3.95 -19.20
C VAL A 201 6.11 -3.37 -20.21
N ASP A 202 6.20 -3.89 -21.42
CA ASP A 202 5.19 -3.69 -22.44
C ASP A 202 4.19 -4.85 -22.39
N GLN A 203 3.10 -4.65 -21.67
CA GLN A 203 2.04 -5.65 -21.55
C GLN A 203 1.39 -5.95 -22.90
N SER A 204 1.32 -4.98 -23.80
CA SER A 204 0.63 -5.13 -25.10
C SER A 204 1.34 -6.05 -26.07
N SER A 205 2.64 -6.28 -25.88
CA SER A 205 3.45 -7.22 -26.68
C SER A 205 3.73 -8.55 -25.98
N THR A 206 3.10 -8.82 -24.84
CA THR A 206 3.34 -10.04 -24.06
C THR A 206 2.26 -11.09 -24.30
N GLY A 207 2.66 -12.27 -24.78
CA GLY A 207 1.78 -13.41 -24.97
C GLY A 207 0.94 -13.37 -26.26
N PRO A 208 0.22 -14.45 -26.57
CA PRO A 208 -0.72 -14.47 -27.69
C PRO A 208 -1.94 -13.58 -27.40
N SER A 209 -2.68 -13.23 -28.45
CA SER A 209 -4.03 -12.68 -28.26
C SER A 209 -4.92 -13.79 -27.69
N LEU A 210 -5.53 -13.51 -26.53
CA LEU A 210 -6.39 -14.44 -25.81
C LEU A 210 -7.82 -13.89 -25.72
N ASP A 211 -8.78 -14.79 -25.59
CA ASP A 211 -10.19 -14.49 -25.30
C ASP A 211 -10.65 -15.36 -24.12
N TYR A 212 -11.83 -15.08 -23.57
CA TYR A 212 -12.42 -15.85 -22.48
C TYR A 212 -12.75 -17.28 -22.91
N ALA A 213 -12.69 -18.21 -21.95
CA ALA A 213 -12.97 -19.62 -22.18
C ALA A 213 -14.38 -19.84 -22.75
N GLN A 214 -14.48 -20.74 -23.73
CA GLN A 214 -15.74 -21.25 -24.26
C GLN A 214 -15.85 -22.72 -23.84
N ILE A 215 -16.66 -22.99 -22.82
CA ILE A 215 -16.79 -24.32 -22.21
C ILE A 215 -18.14 -24.90 -22.63
N GLU A 216 -18.12 -26.02 -23.34
CA GLU A 216 -19.35 -26.70 -23.76
C GLU A 216 -20.19 -27.12 -22.55
N GLY A 217 -21.47 -26.73 -22.54
CA GLY A 217 -22.41 -27.10 -21.47
C GLY A 217 -22.30 -26.28 -20.18
N TYR A 218 -21.42 -25.28 -20.11
CA TYR A 218 -21.35 -24.35 -18.97
C TYR A 218 -22.31 -23.17 -19.17
N GLU A 219 -23.49 -23.22 -18.54
CA GLU A 219 -24.51 -22.16 -18.64
C GLU A 219 -24.65 -21.36 -17.33
N LYS A 220 -24.38 -22.01 -16.20
CA LYS A 220 -24.44 -21.42 -14.85
C LYS A 220 -23.28 -21.94 -14.00
N ARG A 221 -23.00 -21.21 -12.91
CA ARG A 221 -21.90 -21.52 -11.98
C ARG A 221 -21.95 -22.95 -11.41
N GLU A 222 -23.14 -23.53 -11.24
CA GLU A 222 -23.32 -24.89 -10.71
C GLU A 222 -22.85 -25.99 -11.68
N ASP A 223 -22.67 -25.66 -12.96
CA ASP A 223 -22.13 -26.58 -13.97
C ASP A 223 -20.59 -26.68 -13.88
N ALA A 224 -19.95 -25.85 -13.04
CA ALA A 224 -18.50 -25.85 -12.89
C ALA A 224 -18.01 -27.07 -12.09
N ILE A 225 -17.09 -27.81 -12.70
CA ILE A 225 -16.20 -28.75 -12.04
C ILE A 225 -14.84 -28.07 -11.91
N ILE A 226 -14.53 -27.63 -10.69
CA ILE A 226 -13.30 -26.89 -10.36
C ILE A 226 -12.26 -27.87 -9.82
N TRP A 227 -11.05 -27.80 -10.38
CA TRP A 227 -9.90 -28.53 -9.88
C TRP A 227 -8.85 -27.56 -9.35
N GLU A 228 -8.54 -27.66 -8.06
CA GLU A 228 -7.50 -26.86 -7.41
C GLU A 228 -6.12 -27.49 -7.66
N ALA A 229 -5.17 -26.68 -8.14
CA ALA A 229 -3.83 -27.13 -8.49
C ALA A 229 -2.77 -26.08 -8.14
N HIS A 230 -1.58 -26.55 -7.75
CA HIS A 230 -0.39 -25.71 -7.59
C HIS A 230 0.54 -25.93 -8.80
N VAL A 231 1.06 -24.84 -9.41
CA VAL A 231 1.87 -24.91 -10.64
C VAL A 231 3.09 -25.81 -10.47
N TRP A 232 3.71 -25.78 -9.28
CA TRP A 232 4.83 -26.65 -8.92
C TRP A 232 4.45 -28.14 -8.90
N ASP A 233 3.35 -28.48 -8.23
CA ASP A 233 3.05 -29.85 -7.83
C ASP A 233 2.63 -30.73 -9.01
N ILE A 234 2.06 -30.12 -10.06
CA ILE A 234 1.59 -30.85 -11.25
C ILE A 234 2.72 -31.55 -12.01
N THR A 235 3.96 -31.07 -11.87
CA THR A 235 5.09 -31.58 -12.67
C THR A 235 6.36 -31.86 -11.87
N VAL A 236 6.37 -31.65 -10.55
CA VAL A 236 7.58 -31.86 -9.72
C VAL A 236 7.97 -33.34 -9.55
N ASP A 237 7.03 -34.27 -9.71
CA ASP A 237 7.32 -35.69 -9.55
C ASP A 237 8.40 -36.14 -10.56
N PRO A 238 9.51 -36.75 -10.12
CA PRO A 238 10.60 -37.19 -11.00
C PRO A 238 10.19 -38.14 -12.13
N ASP A 239 9.08 -38.88 -11.96
CA ASP A 239 8.58 -39.80 -12.98
C ASP A 239 7.79 -39.07 -14.09
N ILE A 240 7.45 -37.79 -13.88
CA ILE A 240 6.76 -36.94 -14.85
C ILE A 240 7.79 -36.27 -15.78
N GLN A 241 7.87 -36.75 -17.02
CA GLN A 241 8.75 -36.15 -18.04
C GLN A 241 8.11 -34.91 -18.68
N THR A 242 8.76 -33.76 -18.56
CA THR A 242 8.37 -32.50 -19.25
C THR A 242 9.50 -32.01 -20.14
N LYS A 243 9.17 -31.28 -21.21
CA LYS A 243 10.16 -30.62 -22.07
C LYS A 243 10.64 -29.32 -21.42
N ALA A 244 9.72 -28.56 -20.82
CA ALA A 244 10.04 -27.39 -20.02
C ALA A 244 10.55 -27.78 -18.62
N PRO A 245 11.29 -26.90 -17.93
CA PRO A 245 11.66 -27.13 -16.53
C PRO A 245 10.42 -27.39 -15.67
N TYR A 246 10.46 -28.42 -14.83
CA TYR A 246 9.34 -28.76 -13.95
C TYR A 246 8.96 -27.59 -13.04
N GLY A 247 7.70 -27.58 -12.63
CA GLY A 247 7.12 -26.58 -11.75
C GLY A 247 7.00 -25.16 -12.34
N THR A 248 7.08 -25.05 -13.66
CA THR A 248 6.86 -23.81 -14.42
C THR A 248 5.49 -23.81 -15.12
N TYR A 249 5.02 -22.64 -15.55
CA TYR A 249 3.80 -22.53 -16.35
C TYR A 249 3.89 -23.31 -17.68
N ASP A 250 5.06 -23.30 -18.32
CA ASP A 250 5.28 -24.05 -19.57
C ASP A 250 5.15 -25.56 -19.32
N ALA A 251 5.76 -26.07 -18.24
CA ALA A 251 5.63 -27.49 -17.88
C ALA A 251 4.19 -27.87 -17.51
N PHE A 252 3.47 -26.98 -16.82
CA PHE A 252 2.05 -27.16 -16.53
C PHE A 252 1.23 -27.29 -17.83
N SER A 253 1.53 -26.48 -18.85
CA SER A 253 0.81 -26.51 -20.13
C SER A 253 0.89 -27.86 -20.86
N GLU A 254 1.97 -28.63 -20.65
CA GLU A 254 2.14 -29.98 -21.20
C GLU A 254 1.18 -31.02 -20.59
N ARG A 255 0.45 -30.66 -19.52
CA ARG A 255 -0.50 -31.54 -18.81
C ARG A 255 -1.97 -31.21 -19.06
N LEU A 256 -2.26 -30.23 -19.90
CA LEU A 256 -3.65 -29.80 -20.17
C LEU A 256 -4.50 -30.90 -20.81
N ASP A 257 -3.93 -31.78 -21.63
CA ASP A 257 -4.67 -32.90 -22.24
C ASP A 257 -5.19 -33.88 -21.18
N TYR A 258 -4.38 -34.21 -20.18
CA TYR A 258 -4.79 -35.06 -19.06
C TYR A 258 -5.93 -34.41 -18.26
N ILE A 259 -5.83 -33.10 -17.98
CA ILE A 259 -6.85 -32.37 -17.22
C ILE A 259 -8.16 -32.29 -18.02
N LYS A 260 -8.06 -32.14 -19.33
CA LYS A 260 -9.21 -32.17 -20.24
C LYS A 260 -9.89 -33.54 -20.24
N ASP A 261 -9.13 -34.63 -20.28
CA ASP A 261 -9.67 -36.00 -20.27
C ASP A 261 -10.39 -36.35 -18.96
N LEU A 262 -10.01 -35.72 -17.84
CA LEU A 262 -10.73 -35.82 -16.57
C LEU A 262 -12.11 -35.15 -16.60
N GLY A 263 -12.42 -34.33 -17.62
CA GLY A 263 -13.68 -33.59 -17.72
C GLY A 263 -13.74 -32.36 -16.82
N ILE A 264 -12.59 -31.84 -16.39
CA ILE A 264 -12.52 -30.61 -15.59
C ILE A 264 -12.90 -29.41 -16.45
N THR A 265 -13.72 -28.52 -15.89
CA THR A 265 -14.15 -27.29 -16.58
C THR A 265 -13.27 -26.09 -16.23
N HIS A 266 -12.81 -25.99 -14.97
CA HIS A 266 -12.07 -24.85 -14.44
C HIS A 266 -10.86 -25.34 -13.64
N ILE A 267 -9.70 -24.75 -13.92
CA ILE A 267 -8.49 -24.95 -13.12
C ILE A 267 -8.38 -23.75 -12.17
N GLN A 268 -8.42 -23.99 -10.88
CA GLN A 268 -8.12 -23.00 -9.85
C GLN A 268 -6.65 -23.13 -9.47
N LEU A 269 -5.83 -22.17 -9.87
CA LEU A 269 -4.43 -22.12 -9.47
C LEU A 269 -4.31 -21.55 -8.05
N LEU A 270 -3.48 -22.20 -7.22
CA LEU A 270 -2.96 -21.59 -5.98
C LEU A 270 -2.21 -20.28 -6.29
N PRO A 271 -1.88 -19.43 -5.30
CA PRO A 271 -1.38 -18.06 -5.55
C PRO A 271 -0.24 -17.97 -6.59
N VAL A 272 -0.49 -17.18 -7.64
CA VAL A 272 0.42 -16.92 -8.78
C VAL A 272 0.84 -15.44 -8.88
N LEU A 273 0.53 -14.65 -7.85
CA LEU A 273 0.89 -13.24 -7.71
C LEU A 273 1.96 -13.05 -6.62
#